data_AF-A0A0D0B170-F1
#
_entry.id   AF-A0A0D0B170-F1
#
_cell.length_a   1.000
_cell.length_b   1.000
_cell.length_c   1.000
_cell.angle_alpha   90.00
_cell.angle_beta   90.00
_cell.angle_gamma   90.00
#
_symmetry.space_group_name_H-M   'P 1'
#
loop_
_entity.id
_entity.type
_entity.pdbx_description
1 polymer ?
#
loop_
_entity_poly.entity_id
_entity_poly.type
_entity_poly.pdbx_seq_one_letter_code
_entity_poly.pdbx_strand_id
1 'polypeptide(L)'
;MHNAFLDFGENPTQKQFRSFKVKNTRPSVEAIINEVLRLHPPIQRIARNSRHPLWKRPFYPAQEIADIGTVHRSCVYGTRLETFDAMRFHPQHENPADIQLFAFGLGRLSCVAEDWAPMATALIIAKVMDRVDDVGFVLVPGKAIDAGMDRNTRIGWDGWVVRKKEKGRFFEAPPDISIG
;
A
#
# COMPACT_ATOMS: atom_id res chain seq x y z
N MET A 1 19.22 13.87 4.88
CA MET A 1 19.53 12.45 4.59
C MET A 1 18.69 12.12 3.37
N HIS A 2 19.28 12.01 2.18
CA HIS A 2 18.54 11.89 0.93
C HIS A 2 17.65 10.63 0.97
N ASN A 3 16.35 10.78 0.75
CA ASN A 3 15.36 9.71 0.87
C ASN A 3 15.44 8.78 -0.36
N ALA A 4 15.20 7.48 -0.19
CA ALA A 4 15.21 6.49 -1.27
C ALA A 4 14.30 6.88 -2.45
N PHE A 5 13.17 7.58 -2.18
CA PHE A 5 12.31 8.11 -3.24
C PHE A 5 12.94 9.24 -4.03
N LEU A 6 13.62 10.19 -3.39
CA LEU A 6 14.28 11.31 -4.07
C LEU A 6 15.39 10.80 -4.99
N ASP A 7 16.22 9.88 -4.46
CA ASP A 7 17.25 9.20 -5.23
C ASP A 7 16.67 8.47 -6.48
N PHE A 8 15.52 7.81 -6.33
CA PHE A 8 14.82 7.18 -7.44
C PHE A 8 14.28 8.22 -8.42
N GLY A 9 13.76 9.36 -7.94
CA GLY A 9 13.22 10.44 -8.75
C GLY A 9 14.25 11.15 -9.63
N GLU A 10 15.53 11.13 -9.25
CA GLU A 10 16.65 11.63 -10.06
C GLU A 10 16.98 10.70 -11.24
N ASN A 11 16.83 9.37 -11.06
CA ASN A 11 17.13 8.36 -12.07
C ASN A 11 16.12 7.19 -12.03
N PRO A 12 14.88 7.38 -12.53
CA PRO A 12 13.75 6.48 -12.32
C PRO A 12 13.82 5.23 -13.22
N THR A 13 14.85 4.42 -13.03
CA THR A 13 15.04 3.14 -13.72
C THR A 13 14.53 1.99 -12.87
N GLN A 14 14.15 0.89 -13.52
CA GLN A 14 13.75 -0.33 -12.82
C GLN A 14 14.84 -0.84 -11.86
N LYS A 15 16.11 -0.71 -12.25
CA LYS A 15 17.25 -1.08 -11.38
C LYS A 15 17.28 -0.25 -10.10
N GLN A 16 17.03 1.06 -10.17
CA GLN A 16 16.98 1.93 -8.98
C GLN A 16 15.74 1.62 -8.13
N PHE A 17 14.58 1.40 -8.75
CA PHE A 17 13.34 1.06 -8.06
C PHE A 17 13.49 -0.15 -7.13
N ARG A 18 14.21 -1.17 -7.60
CA ARG A 18 14.47 -2.43 -6.86
C ARG A 18 15.70 -2.40 -5.97
N SER A 19 16.47 -1.31 -5.96
CA SER A 19 17.79 -1.28 -5.30
C SER A 19 17.69 -1.14 -3.78
N PHE A 20 18.25 -2.10 -3.06
CA PHE A 20 18.51 -2.00 -1.62
C PHE A 20 19.88 -1.33 -1.42
N LYS A 21 19.88 -0.02 -1.14
CA LYS A 21 21.09 0.81 -1.23
C LYS A 21 22.18 0.54 -0.18
N VAL A 22 21.82 0.05 1.00
CA VAL A 22 22.77 -0.18 2.09
C VAL A 22 22.58 -1.59 2.63
N LYS A 23 23.57 -2.49 2.40
CA LYS A 23 23.72 -3.87 2.91
C LYS A 23 22.53 -4.38 3.75
N ASN A 24 21.36 -4.48 3.14
CA ASN A 24 20.15 -5.05 3.73
C ASN A 24 19.62 -4.35 5.00
N THR A 25 19.91 -3.06 5.19
CA THR A 25 19.44 -2.27 6.35
C THR A 25 18.36 -1.26 5.99
N ARG A 26 18.16 -0.98 4.70
CA ARG A 26 17.13 -0.05 4.21
C ARG A 26 16.35 -0.70 3.07
N PRO A 27 15.01 -0.60 3.08
CA PRO A 27 14.18 -1.16 2.03
C PRO A 27 14.40 -0.42 0.71
N SER A 28 14.19 -1.13 -0.41
CA SER A 28 14.07 -0.51 -1.72
C SER A 28 12.76 0.28 -1.84
N VAL A 29 12.66 1.12 -2.87
CA VAL A 29 11.42 1.86 -3.15
C VAL A 29 10.27 0.89 -3.50
N GLU A 30 10.56 -0.17 -4.25
CA GLU A 30 9.64 -1.26 -4.55
C GLU A 30 9.11 -1.91 -3.26
N ALA A 31 10.01 -2.25 -2.33
CA ALA A 31 9.63 -2.89 -1.07
C ALA A 31 8.73 -2.01 -0.19
N ILE A 32 9.00 -0.69 -0.16
CA ILE A 32 8.13 0.28 0.52
C ILE A 32 6.73 0.29 -0.10
N ILE A 33 6.65 0.39 -1.43
CA ILE A 33 5.35 0.44 -2.12
C ILE A 33 4.58 -0.87 -1.95
N ASN A 34 5.25 -2.02 -2.06
CA ASN A 34 4.61 -3.31 -1.87
C ASN A 34 4.03 -3.47 -0.46
N GLU A 35 4.72 -2.96 0.57
CA GLU A 35 4.20 -2.97 1.94
C GLU A 35 3.00 -2.03 2.14
N VAL A 36 3.01 -0.86 1.49
CA VAL A 36 1.81 0.01 1.46
C VAL A 36 0.64 -0.71 0.79
N LEU A 37 0.85 -1.34 -0.36
CA LEU A 37 -0.17 -2.09 -1.08
C LEU A 37 -0.65 -3.33 -0.32
N ARG A 38 0.21 -3.92 0.52
CA ARG A 38 -0.18 -5.02 1.42
C ARG A 38 -1.15 -4.53 2.48
N LEU A 39 -0.80 -3.47 3.21
CA LEU A 39 -1.60 -2.93 4.31
C LEU A 39 -2.89 -2.24 3.84
N HIS A 40 -2.79 -1.52 2.73
CA HIS A 40 -3.83 -0.67 2.17
C HIS A 40 -4.06 -0.99 0.69
N PRO A 41 -4.49 -2.23 0.35
CA PRO A 41 -4.73 -2.58 -1.04
C PRO A 41 -5.86 -1.70 -1.60
N PRO A 42 -5.70 -1.13 -2.81
CA PRO A 42 -6.72 -0.29 -3.43
C PRO A 42 -8.06 -1.02 -3.60
N ILE A 43 -8.02 -2.35 -3.72
CA ILE A 43 -9.18 -3.24 -3.82
C ILE A 43 -9.08 -4.29 -2.71
N GLN A 44 -10.05 -4.30 -1.81
CA GLN A 44 -10.10 -5.28 -0.69
C GLN A 44 -10.66 -6.63 -1.13
N ARG A 45 -11.56 -6.66 -2.11
CA ARG A 45 -12.24 -7.87 -2.58
C ARG A 45 -12.41 -7.88 -4.09
N ILE A 46 -12.16 -9.02 -4.72
CA ILE A 46 -12.41 -9.25 -6.14
C ILE A 46 -13.47 -10.33 -6.25
N ALA A 47 -14.64 -9.97 -6.77
CA ALA A 47 -15.75 -10.89 -6.91
C ALA A 47 -15.95 -11.27 -8.39
N ARG A 48 -16.17 -12.56 -8.67
CA ARG A 48 -16.32 -13.10 -10.02
C ARG A 48 -17.48 -14.07 -10.07
N ASN A 49 -18.22 -14.04 -11.17
CA ASN A 49 -19.29 -15.02 -11.39
C ASN A 49 -18.68 -16.40 -11.62
N SER A 50 -19.16 -17.39 -10.86
CA SER A 50 -18.70 -18.76 -10.97
C SER A 50 -19.12 -19.34 -12.32
N ARG A 51 -18.15 -19.92 -13.04
CA ARG A 51 -18.37 -20.52 -14.36
C ARG A 51 -18.69 -22.00 -14.23
N HIS A 52 -19.78 -22.31 -13.54
CA HIS A 52 -20.27 -23.69 -13.47
C HIS A 52 -21.25 -24.00 -14.60
N PRO A 53 -21.20 -25.23 -15.17
CA PRO A 53 -22.25 -25.73 -16.06
C PRO A 53 -23.63 -25.58 -15.43
N LEU A 54 -24.68 -25.34 -16.24
CA LEU A 54 -26.05 -25.07 -15.77
C LEU A 54 -26.54 -26.09 -14.72
N TRP A 55 -26.26 -27.37 -14.94
CA TRP A 55 -26.68 -28.46 -14.04
C TRP A 55 -25.95 -28.46 -12.68
N LYS A 56 -24.79 -27.82 -12.56
CA LYS A 56 -24.05 -27.66 -11.30
C LYS A 56 -24.43 -26.39 -10.54
N ARG A 57 -25.04 -25.39 -11.19
CA ARG A 57 -25.39 -24.10 -10.56
C ARG A 57 -26.18 -24.19 -9.25
N PRO A 58 -27.11 -25.14 -9.02
CA PRO A 58 -27.79 -25.21 -7.71
C PRO A 58 -26.88 -25.67 -6.56
N PHE A 59 -25.72 -26.27 -6.84
CA PHE A 59 -24.80 -26.82 -5.83
C PHE A 59 -23.62 -25.92 -5.51
N TYR A 60 -23.43 -24.82 -6.25
CA TYR A 60 -22.30 -23.91 -6.09
C TYR A 60 -22.78 -22.47 -6.00
N PRO A 61 -22.05 -21.60 -5.28
CA PRO A 61 -22.38 -20.18 -5.25
C PRO A 61 -22.34 -19.59 -6.66
N ALA A 62 -23.20 -18.61 -6.92
CA ALA A 62 -23.20 -17.89 -8.19
C ALA A 62 -21.95 -17.00 -8.35
N GLN A 63 -21.28 -16.69 -7.24
CA GLN A 63 -20.15 -15.77 -7.19
C GLN A 63 -19.06 -16.29 -6.23
N GLU A 64 -17.82 -16.25 -6.70
CA GLU A 64 -16.61 -16.46 -5.91
C GLU A 64 -16.01 -15.10 -5.54
N ILE A 65 -15.57 -14.95 -4.29
CA ILE A 65 -14.99 -13.72 -3.76
C ILE A 65 -13.59 -14.03 -3.25
N ALA A 66 -12.58 -13.38 -3.84
CA ALA A 66 -11.23 -13.34 -3.31
C ALA A 66 -11.11 -12.15 -2.35
N ASP A 67 -10.87 -12.41 -1.07
CA ASP A 67 -10.68 -11.39 -0.03
C ASP A 67 -9.19 -11.04 0.11
N ILE A 68 -8.75 -10.06 -0.68
CA ILE A 68 -7.36 -9.59 -0.77
C ILE A 68 -6.90 -9.01 0.57
N GLY A 69 -7.77 -8.22 1.21
CA GLY A 69 -7.49 -7.58 2.49
C GLY A 69 -7.20 -8.58 3.61
N THR A 70 -7.90 -9.71 3.61
CA THR A 70 -7.68 -10.80 4.56
C THR A 70 -6.40 -11.56 4.24
N VAL A 71 -6.16 -11.92 2.97
CA VAL A 71 -4.95 -12.64 2.57
C VAL A 71 -3.68 -11.84 2.90
N HIS A 72 -3.68 -10.53 2.64
CA HIS A 72 -2.56 -9.64 2.95
C HIS A 72 -2.27 -9.48 4.46
N ARG A 73 -3.20 -9.90 5.31
CA ARG A 73 -3.08 -9.97 6.78
C ARG A 73 -2.89 -11.39 7.30
N SER A 74 -2.61 -12.35 6.42
CA SER A 74 -2.35 -13.73 6.84
C SER A 74 -0.89 -13.93 7.23
N CYS A 75 -0.62 -15.01 7.97
CA CYS A 75 0.72 -15.33 8.48
C CYS A 75 1.77 -15.60 7.39
N VAL A 76 1.38 -15.73 6.12
CA VAL A 76 2.32 -15.86 4.99
C VAL A 76 3.25 -14.63 4.87
N TYR A 77 2.84 -13.48 5.40
CA TYR A 77 3.64 -12.25 5.45
C TYR A 77 4.46 -12.11 6.75
N GLY A 78 4.53 -13.14 7.60
CA GLY A 78 5.31 -13.17 8.84
C GLY A 78 4.53 -12.70 10.07
N THR A 79 5.22 -12.03 11.01
CA THR A 79 4.64 -11.56 12.29
C THR A 79 4.31 -10.07 12.25
N ARG A 80 3.52 -9.56 13.20
CA ARG A 80 3.13 -8.13 13.30
C ARG A 80 2.44 -7.59 12.03
N LEU A 81 1.38 -8.28 11.59
CA LEU A 81 0.72 -8.13 10.29
C LEU A 81 0.11 -6.73 10.05
N GLU A 82 -0.28 -6.03 11.10
CA GLU A 82 -0.83 -4.66 11.03
C GLU A 82 0.26 -3.57 11.07
N THR A 83 1.52 -3.94 11.27
CA THR A 83 2.62 -2.97 11.32
C THR A 83 3.33 -2.88 9.98
N PHE A 84 3.59 -1.64 9.55
CA PHE A 84 4.38 -1.35 8.37
C PHE A 84 5.82 -1.84 8.56
N ASP A 85 6.21 -2.82 7.74
CA ASP A 85 7.57 -3.30 7.63
C ASP A 85 7.93 -3.65 6.18
N ALA A 86 8.56 -2.71 5.49
CA ALA A 86 8.98 -2.89 4.10
C ALA A 86 10.08 -3.96 3.94
N MET A 87 10.80 -4.33 5.01
CA MET A 87 11.84 -5.36 4.93
C MET A 87 11.25 -6.77 4.75
N ARG A 88 9.94 -6.96 4.90
CA ARG A 88 9.24 -8.21 4.51
C ARG A 88 9.48 -8.60 3.06
N PHE A 89 9.57 -7.62 2.17
CA PHE A 89 9.82 -7.82 0.74
C PHE A 89 11.32 -7.89 0.41
N HIS A 90 12.19 -8.00 1.41
CA HIS A 90 13.62 -8.15 1.18
C HIS A 90 13.92 -9.53 0.57
N PRO A 91 14.78 -9.65 -0.47
CA PRO A 91 15.09 -10.93 -1.10
C PRO A 91 15.71 -11.99 -0.18
N GLN A 92 16.28 -11.58 0.95
CA GLN A 92 16.85 -12.46 1.98
C GLN A 92 15.88 -12.82 3.11
N HIS A 93 14.62 -12.37 3.04
CA HIS A 93 13.60 -12.81 3.98
C HIS A 93 13.38 -14.33 3.84
N GLU A 94 13.02 -15.02 4.92
CA GLU A 94 13.09 -16.49 5.01
C GLU A 94 12.25 -17.23 3.97
N ASN A 95 11.13 -16.63 3.51
CA ASN A 95 10.24 -17.19 2.48
C ASN A 95 9.93 -16.16 1.37
N PRO A 96 10.90 -15.79 0.52
CA PRO A 96 10.68 -14.77 -0.50
C PRO A 96 9.84 -15.32 -1.67
N ALA A 97 9.85 -16.64 -1.89
CA ALA A 97 9.07 -17.31 -2.93
C ALA A 97 7.56 -17.36 -2.62
N ASP A 98 7.18 -17.24 -1.34
CA ASP A 98 5.78 -17.37 -0.90
C ASP A 98 5.08 -16.02 -0.78
N ILE A 99 5.81 -14.91 -0.81
CA ILE A 99 5.26 -13.56 -0.68
C ILE A 99 4.74 -13.11 -2.03
N GLN A 100 3.51 -13.51 -2.34
CA GLN A 100 2.76 -13.04 -3.50
C GLN A 100 1.89 -11.85 -3.10
N LEU A 101 2.02 -10.71 -3.78
CA LEU A 101 1.16 -9.55 -3.56
C LEU A 101 -0.06 -9.61 -4.49
N PHE A 102 -1.27 -9.58 -3.93
CA PHE A 102 -2.52 -9.71 -4.68
C PHE A 102 -3.22 -8.37 -4.94
N ALA A 103 -2.56 -7.24 -4.66
CA ALA A 103 -3.12 -5.89 -4.83
C ALA A 103 -3.57 -5.60 -6.29
N PHE A 104 -2.97 -6.31 -7.25
CA PHE A 104 -3.30 -6.20 -8.68
C PHE A 104 -4.02 -7.44 -9.22
N GLY A 105 -4.49 -8.33 -8.35
CA GLY A 105 -5.06 -9.64 -8.74
C GLY A 105 -3.99 -10.66 -9.10
N LEU A 106 -4.42 -11.80 -9.66
CA LEU A 106 -3.54 -12.90 -10.06
C LEU A 106 -4.02 -13.57 -11.35
N GLY A 107 -3.07 -14.01 -12.18
CA GLY A 107 -3.27 -14.85 -13.35
C GLY A 107 -3.84 -14.09 -14.55
N ARG A 108 -4.64 -14.75 -15.38
CA ARG A 108 -5.19 -14.19 -16.64
C ARG A 108 -5.99 -12.89 -16.46
N LEU A 109 -6.47 -12.63 -15.25
CA LEU A 109 -7.30 -11.49 -14.90
C LEU A 109 -6.59 -10.56 -13.90
N SER A 110 -5.25 -10.60 -13.84
CA SER A 110 -4.49 -9.56 -13.14
C SER A 110 -4.55 -8.24 -13.90
N CYS A 111 -4.23 -7.16 -13.20
CA CYS A 111 -4.16 -5.84 -13.77
C CYS A 111 -3.02 -5.77 -14.80
N VAL A 112 -3.33 -5.33 -16.01
CA VAL A 112 -2.33 -5.13 -17.08
C VAL A 112 -1.22 -4.12 -16.70
N ALA A 113 -1.46 -3.30 -15.68
CA ALA A 113 -0.52 -2.28 -15.21
C ALA A 113 0.26 -2.69 -13.95
N GLU A 114 0.25 -3.96 -13.51
CA GLU A 114 0.90 -4.37 -12.25
C GLU A 114 2.41 -4.03 -12.22
N ASP A 115 3.09 -4.14 -13.36
CA ASP A 115 4.53 -3.85 -13.47
C ASP A 115 4.85 -2.36 -13.51
N TRP A 116 3.90 -1.54 -13.98
CA TRP A 116 4.11 -0.10 -14.20
C TRP A 116 3.58 0.77 -13.06
N ALA A 117 2.42 0.42 -12.50
CA ALA A 117 1.72 1.24 -11.52
C ALA A 117 2.53 1.50 -10.23
N PRO A 118 3.24 0.52 -9.64
CA PRO A 118 4.11 0.77 -8.49
C PRO A 118 5.22 1.78 -8.81
N MET A 119 5.87 1.64 -9.96
CA MET A 119 6.95 2.54 -10.37
C MET A 119 6.45 3.96 -10.67
N ALA A 120 5.28 4.09 -11.30
CA ALA A 120 4.63 5.38 -11.51
C ALA A 120 4.26 6.06 -10.18
N THR A 121 3.76 5.27 -9.21
CA THR A 121 3.46 5.73 -7.85
C THR A 121 4.72 6.25 -7.17
N ALA A 122 5.84 5.52 -7.26
CA ALA A 122 7.13 5.96 -6.73
C ALA A 122 7.59 7.30 -7.32
N LEU A 123 7.39 7.49 -8.63
CA LEU A 123 7.80 8.72 -9.31
C LEU A 123 6.96 9.91 -8.85
N ILE A 124 5.65 9.73 -8.70
CA ILE A 124 4.75 10.77 -8.15
C ILE A 124 5.20 11.14 -6.74
N ILE A 125 5.43 10.15 -5.88
CA ILE A 125 5.91 10.38 -4.50
C ILE A 125 7.23 11.14 -4.55
N ALA A 126 8.20 10.70 -5.35
CA ALA A 126 9.49 11.36 -5.47
C ALA A 126 9.35 12.84 -5.86
N LYS A 127 8.48 13.17 -6.82
CA LYS A 127 8.24 14.56 -7.22
C LYS A 127 7.47 15.37 -6.18
N VAL A 128 6.58 14.75 -5.42
CA VAL A 128 5.97 15.42 -4.26
C VAL A 128 7.06 15.72 -3.23
N MET A 129 7.87 14.73 -2.86
CA MET A 129 8.97 14.85 -1.88
C MET A 129 9.97 15.93 -2.28
N ASP A 130 10.37 15.99 -3.55
CA ASP A 130 11.29 17.00 -4.09
C ASP A 130 10.78 18.44 -3.90
N ARG A 131 9.46 18.63 -3.88
CA ARG A 131 8.85 19.94 -3.63
C ARG A 131 8.66 20.26 -2.15
N VAL A 132 8.75 19.26 -1.28
CA VAL A 132 8.43 19.39 0.14
C VAL A 132 9.58 19.13 1.11
N ASP A 133 10.74 18.65 0.66
CA ASP A 133 11.82 18.18 1.54
C ASP A 133 12.34 19.25 2.53
N ASP A 134 12.28 20.54 2.15
CA ASP A 134 12.71 21.67 2.98
C ASP A 134 11.58 22.39 3.74
N VAL A 135 10.35 21.91 3.60
CA VAL A 135 9.16 22.53 4.18
C VAL A 135 8.44 21.49 5.01
N GLY A 136 8.34 21.73 6.32
CA GLY A 136 7.48 20.89 7.14
C GLY A 136 6.04 20.98 6.62
N PHE A 137 5.41 19.85 6.34
CA PHE A 137 3.97 19.78 6.07
C PHE A 137 3.30 18.91 7.13
N VAL A 138 2.04 19.20 7.40
CA VAL A 138 1.16 18.37 8.20
C VAL A 138 0.00 17.94 7.33
N LEU A 139 -0.32 16.65 7.40
CA LEU A 139 -1.52 16.10 6.81
C LEU A 139 -2.65 16.27 7.83
N VAL A 140 -3.60 17.14 7.52
CA VAL A 140 -4.78 17.37 8.35
C VAL A 140 -5.83 16.33 7.94
N PRO A 141 -6.24 15.44 8.85
CA PRO A 141 -7.20 14.40 8.54
C PRO A 141 -8.57 15.00 8.18
N GLY A 142 -9.23 14.39 7.20
CA GLY A 142 -10.65 14.64 6.90
C GLY A 142 -11.58 14.01 7.93
N LYS A 143 -12.90 14.06 7.67
CA LYS A 143 -13.92 13.56 8.62
C LYS A 143 -13.85 12.04 8.86
N ALA A 144 -13.40 11.26 7.88
CA ALA A 144 -13.13 9.83 8.01
C ALA A 144 -12.25 9.35 6.84
N ILE A 145 -11.38 8.36 7.09
CA ILE A 145 -11.15 7.31 6.10
C ILE A 145 -12.24 6.30 6.40
N ASP A 146 -13.30 6.28 5.61
CA ASP A 146 -14.31 5.24 5.75
C ASP A 146 -13.66 3.91 5.35
N ALA A 147 -13.12 3.21 6.35
CA ALA A 147 -12.89 1.76 6.31
C ALA A 147 -14.22 0.98 6.44
N GLY A 148 -15.33 1.66 6.19
CA GLY A 148 -16.67 1.12 6.23
C GLY A 148 -16.83 0.02 5.19
N MET A 149 -17.54 -1.02 5.59
CA MET A 149 -17.86 -2.25 4.87
C MET A 149 -18.74 -2.04 3.62
N ASP A 150 -18.82 -0.81 3.10
CA ASP A 150 -19.48 -0.51 1.85
C ASP A 150 -18.53 -0.80 0.67
N ARG A 151 -19.11 -1.11 -0.49
CA ARG A 151 -18.47 -1.90 -1.54
C ARG A 151 -17.53 -1.09 -2.42
N ASN A 152 -17.03 0.06 -1.96
CA ASN A 152 -16.23 0.95 -2.78
C ASN A 152 -15.13 1.65 -1.96
N THR A 153 -13.99 0.97 -1.80
CA THR A 153 -12.77 1.39 -1.07
C THR A 153 -12.03 2.60 -1.67
N ARG A 154 -12.71 3.42 -2.48
CA ARG A 154 -12.19 4.63 -3.13
C ARG A 154 -12.62 5.92 -2.43
N ILE A 155 -13.48 5.84 -1.42
CA ILE A 155 -14.06 6.98 -0.71
C ILE A 155 -13.39 7.05 0.68
N GLY A 156 -12.88 8.22 1.07
CA GLY A 156 -12.17 8.38 2.35
C GLY A 156 -11.04 9.40 2.36
N TRP A 157 -10.73 10.01 1.21
CA TRP A 157 -9.78 11.14 1.13
C TRP A 157 -10.46 12.51 1.18
N ASP A 158 -11.80 12.54 1.25
CA ASP A 158 -12.56 13.79 1.30
C ASP A 158 -12.25 14.58 2.56
N GLY A 159 -11.90 15.86 2.36
CA GLY A 159 -11.54 16.78 3.45
C GLY A 159 -10.12 16.62 3.99
N TRP A 160 -9.30 15.71 3.46
CA TRP A 160 -7.88 15.66 3.79
C TRP A 160 -7.14 16.84 3.16
N VAL A 161 -6.31 17.52 3.94
CA VAL A 161 -5.58 18.72 3.49
C VAL A 161 -4.12 18.65 3.88
N VAL A 162 -3.23 18.91 2.92
CA VAL A 162 -1.81 19.12 3.19
C VAL A 162 -1.60 20.59 3.53
N ARG A 163 -1.12 20.91 4.74
CA ARG A 163 -0.82 22.28 5.17
C ARG A 163 0.66 22.45 5.47
N LYS A 164 1.22 23.61 5.14
CA LYS A 164 2.58 23.98 5.55
C LYS A 164 2.61 24.14 7.07
N LYS A 165 3.58 23.50 7.72
CA LYS A 165 3.89 23.63 9.14
C LYS A 165 4.52 25.01 9.33
N GLU A 166 3.81 25.90 10.00
CA GLU A 166 4.34 27.23 10.32
C GLU A 166 5.55 27.11 11.26
N LYS A 167 6.58 27.94 11.03
CA LYS A 167 7.69 28.08 11.97
C LYS A 167 7.15 28.81 13.21
N GLY A 168 6.88 28.08 14.30
CA GLY A 168 6.74 28.69 15.63
C GLY A 168 5.47 28.43 16.45
N ARG A 169 4.69 27.38 16.20
CA ARG A 169 3.71 26.91 17.21
C ARG A 169 3.96 25.46 17.55
N PHE A 170 4.38 25.23 18.79
CA PHE A 170 4.25 23.93 19.44
C PHE A 170 2.77 23.54 19.32
N PHE A 171 2.48 22.45 18.61
CA PHE A 171 1.16 21.83 18.71
C PHE A 171 1.10 21.21 20.10
N GLU A 172 0.34 21.82 21.01
CA GLU A 172 -0.14 21.11 22.19
C GLU A 172 -0.87 19.85 21.71
N ALA A 173 -0.50 18.71 22.28
CA ALA A 173 -1.17 17.46 22.01
C ALA A 173 -2.67 17.62 22.33
N PRO A 174 -3.58 17.01 21.55
CA PRO A 174 -4.98 16.94 21.96
C PRO A 174 -5.05 16.25 23.34
N PRO A 175 -5.90 16.73 24.26
CA PRO A 175 -6.08 16.04 25.53
C PRO A 175 -6.55 14.61 25.29
N ASP A 176 -5.92 13.68 26.01
CA ASP A 176 -6.21 12.24 25.99
C ASP A 176 -7.72 11.99 25.99
N ILE A 177 -8.21 11.30 24.96
CA ILE A 177 -9.53 10.66 25.01
C ILE A 177 -9.35 9.46 25.93
N SER A 178 -9.69 9.66 27.20
CA SER A 178 -9.89 8.60 28.18
C SER A 178 -11.09 7.76 27.72
N ILE A 179 -10.81 6.56 27.22
CA ILE A 179 -11.82 5.53 27.02
C ILE A 179 -12.07 4.92 28.39
N GLY A 180 -13.19 5.31 29.01
CA GLY A 180 -13.83 4.56 30.09
C GLY A 180 -14.65 3.39 29.54
#